data_AF-A0A2V7Q2U4-F1
#
_entry.id   AF-A0A2V7Q2U4-F1
#
_cell.length_a   1.000
_cell.length_b   1.000
_cell.length_c   1.000
_cell.angle_alpha   90.00
_cell.angle_beta   90.00
_cell.angle_gamma   90.00
#
_symmetry.space_group_name_H-M   'P 1'
#
loop_
_entity.id
_entity.type
_entity.pdbx_description
1 polymer ?
#
loop_
_entity_poly.entity_id
_entity_poly.type
_entity_poly.pdbx_seq_one_letter_code
_entity_poly.pdbx_strand_id
1 'polypeptide(L)'
;MANAYNAFDANDRRRNVILQGPQFNVETGQPAKDRAGNPLVFTIDIADPTQATEGEGPRLYKWPADPKHVAQDNGNDFAWFRLGEIILIKAEALNELTPGDPNALALLNQLRARPSQTVAPALAGPVTRDLILQERMFELTGEAKRRQDLIRHGQYTKQWQFKPGPTDARNILMPVPQTQLNANPLMTQNPGY
;
A
#
# COMPACT_ATOMS: atom_id res chain seq x y z
N MET A 1 0.33 7.91 -3.16
CA MET A 1 -0.94 7.19 -3.44
C MET A 1 -1.31 7.27 -4.92
N ALA A 2 -1.17 8.43 -5.57
CA ALA A 2 -1.38 8.59 -7.02
C ALA A 2 -0.60 7.55 -7.86
N ASN A 3 0.71 7.41 -7.63
CA ASN A 3 1.51 6.38 -8.31
C ASN A 3 0.98 4.95 -8.14
N ALA A 4 0.43 4.63 -6.96
CA ALA A 4 -0.14 3.30 -6.73
C ALA A 4 -1.47 3.15 -7.49
N TYR A 5 -2.34 4.16 -7.44
CA TYR A 5 -3.60 4.19 -8.18
C TYR A 5 -3.38 4.03 -9.69
N ASN A 6 -2.44 4.79 -10.25
CA ASN A 6 -2.11 4.76 -11.68
C ASN A 6 -1.38 3.48 -12.12
N ALA A 7 -0.82 2.71 -11.19
CA ALA A 7 -0.14 1.47 -11.50
C ALA A 7 -1.10 0.28 -11.66
N PHE A 8 -2.31 0.34 -11.09
CA PHE A 8 -3.30 -0.74 -11.23
C PHE A 8 -3.72 -0.92 -12.69
N ASP A 9 -4.05 -2.16 -13.08
CA ASP A 9 -4.73 -2.40 -14.35
C ASP A 9 -6.07 -1.61 -14.37
N ALA A 10 -6.47 -1.07 -15.52
CA ALA A 10 -7.67 -0.23 -15.61
C ALA A 10 -8.97 -0.93 -15.13
N ASN A 11 -9.00 -2.26 -15.20
CA ASN A 11 -10.11 -3.10 -14.73
C ASN A 11 -9.83 -3.79 -13.39
N ASP A 12 -8.72 -3.46 -12.72
CA ASP A 12 -8.44 -3.97 -11.39
C ASP A 12 -9.39 -3.32 -10.37
N ARG A 13 -10.16 -4.16 -9.68
CA ARG A 13 -11.13 -3.77 -8.66
C ARG A 13 -10.44 -3.42 -7.34
N ARG A 14 -9.21 -3.90 -7.11
CA ARG A 14 -8.43 -3.57 -5.91
C ARG A 14 -8.13 -2.08 -5.82
N ARG A 15 -8.15 -1.34 -6.94
CA ARG A 15 -8.00 0.12 -6.94
C ARG A 15 -9.11 0.84 -6.18
N ASN A 16 -10.27 0.21 -5.97
CA ASN A 16 -11.43 0.80 -5.27
C ASN A 16 -11.19 1.01 -3.77
N VAL A 17 -10.09 0.48 -3.21
CA VAL A 17 -9.65 0.81 -1.85
C VAL A 17 -9.07 2.22 -1.73
N ILE A 18 -8.95 2.93 -2.86
CA ILE A 18 -8.45 4.28 -2.97
C ILE A 18 -9.60 5.17 -3.47
N LEU A 19 -10.05 6.10 -2.63
CA LEU A 19 -11.08 7.07 -2.96
C LEU A 19 -10.57 8.10 -3.96
N GLN A 20 -11.39 8.32 -4.99
CA GLN A 20 -11.23 9.32 -6.03
C GLN A 20 -12.62 9.75 -6.53
N GLY A 21 -12.70 10.90 -7.18
CA GLY A 21 -13.95 11.45 -7.70
C GLY A 21 -14.84 12.08 -6.61
N PRO A 22 -16.14 12.28 -6.89
CA PRO A 22 -17.07 12.85 -5.92
C PRO A 22 -17.16 12.03 -4.64
N GLN A 23 -17.17 12.72 -3.50
CA GLN A 23 -17.22 12.10 -2.18
C GLN A 23 -18.60 12.28 -1.54
N PHE A 24 -18.96 11.34 -0.68
CA PHE A 24 -20.26 11.28 -0.02
C PHE A 24 -20.08 11.01 1.46
N ASN A 25 -20.95 11.59 2.27
CA ASN A 25 -21.01 11.34 3.70
C ASN A 25 -21.48 9.90 3.95
N VAL A 26 -20.72 9.15 4.74
CA VAL A 26 -20.95 7.71 4.96
C VAL A 26 -22.20 7.38 5.79
N GLU A 27 -22.72 8.34 6.55
CA GLU A 27 -23.92 8.19 7.38
C GLU A 27 -25.19 8.58 6.62
N THR A 28 -25.13 9.70 5.90
CA THR A 28 -26.31 10.32 5.26
C THR A 28 -26.42 10.04 3.77
N GLY A 29 -25.34 9.58 3.13
CA GLY A 29 -25.24 9.39 1.68
C GLY A 29 -25.24 10.69 0.87
N GLN A 30 -25.30 11.86 1.52
CA GLN A 30 -25.31 13.15 0.83
C GLN A 30 -23.91 13.51 0.30
N PRO A 31 -23.82 14.35 -0.75
CA PRO A 31 -22.53 14.85 -1.23
C PRO A 31 -21.73 15.48 -0.09
N ALA A 32 -20.51 15.01 0.11
CA ALA A 32 -19.56 15.64 1.02
C ALA A 32 -19.15 17.00 0.46
N LYS A 33 -18.83 17.94 1.35
CA LYS A 33 -18.40 19.29 0.97
C LYS A 33 -17.00 19.56 1.46
N ASP A 34 -16.25 20.35 0.70
CA ASP A 34 -14.99 20.94 1.15
C ASP A 34 -15.23 22.04 2.20
N ARG A 35 -14.15 22.58 2.75
CA ARG A 35 -14.21 23.69 3.73
C ARG A 35 -14.84 24.98 3.19
N ALA A 36 -14.88 25.17 1.87
CA ALA A 36 -15.52 26.30 1.22
C ALA A 36 -17.01 26.05 0.91
N GLY A 37 -17.52 24.84 1.19
CA GLY A 37 -18.91 24.44 0.98
C GLY A 37 -19.21 23.89 -0.42
N ASN A 38 -18.21 23.72 -1.29
CA ASN A 38 -18.36 23.11 -2.61
C ASN A 38 -18.38 21.57 -2.51
N PRO A 39 -18.94 20.84 -3.49
CA PRO A 39 -18.84 19.39 -3.53
C PRO A 39 -17.38 18.92 -3.47
N LEU A 40 -17.08 18.03 -2.52
CA LEU A 40 -15.73 17.49 -2.35
C LEU A 40 -15.47 16.45 -3.45
N VAL A 41 -14.42 16.68 -4.23
CA VAL A 41 -13.98 15.79 -5.29
C VAL A 41 -12.50 15.49 -5.11
N PHE A 42 -12.14 14.23 -4.94
CA PHE A 42 -10.75 13.81 -4.88
C PHE A 42 -10.16 13.62 -6.27
N THR A 43 -9.12 14.36 -6.61
CA THR A 43 -8.34 14.15 -7.84
C THR A 43 -7.27 13.08 -7.62
N ILE A 44 -6.80 12.47 -8.71
CA ILE A 44 -5.68 11.52 -8.60
C ILE A 44 -4.35 12.25 -8.37
N ASP A 45 -4.17 13.39 -9.01
CA ASP A 45 -2.92 14.12 -8.95
C ASP A 45 -2.91 15.13 -7.80
N ILE A 46 -1.71 15.39 -7.29
CA ILE A 46 -1.38 16.49 -6.40
C ILE A 46 -0.39 17.34 -7.20
N ALA A 47 -0.68 18.62 -7.38
CA ALA A 47 0.20 19.50 -8.16
C ALA A 47 1.43 19.91 -7.33
N ASP A 48 1.19 20.38 -6.11
CA ASP A 48 2.22 20.79 -5.15
C ASP A 48 1.83 20.32 -3.75
N PRO A 49 2.60 19.41 -3.11
CA PRO A 49 2.26 18.89 -1.79
C PRO A 49 2.30 19.97 -0.69
N THR A 50 2.91 21.13 -0.94
CA THR A 50 2.95 22.25 0.00
C THR A 50 1.75 23.21 -0.14
N GLN A 51 1.02 23.11 -1.25
CA GLN A 51 -0.12 24.00 -1.58
C GLN A 51 -1.38 23.22 -1.99
N ALA A 52 -1.38 21.89 -1.79
CA ALA A 52 -2.47 21.02 -2.20
C ALA A 52 -3.81 21.44 -1.57
N THR A 53 -4.84 21.51 -2.40
CA THR A 53 -6.21 21.73 -1.92
C THR A 53 -6.75 20.50 -1.20
N GLU A 54 -7.88 20.64 -0.50
CA GLU A 54 -8.54 19.52 0.19
C GLU A 54 -8.92 18.37 -0.76
N GLY A 55 -9.33 18.73 -1.98
CA GLY A 55 -9.66 17.80 -3.06
C GLY A 55 -8.46 17.17 -3.75
N GLU A 56 -7.24 17.66 -3.52
CA GLU A 56 -6.08 17.11 -4.22
C GLU A 56 -5.58 15.79 -3.62
N GLY A 57 -5.34 14.86 -4.53
CA GLY A 57 -4.83 13.54 -4.25
C GLY A 57 -5.89 12.56 -3.74
N PRO A 58 -5.71 11.26 -4.03
CA PRO A 58 -6.66 10.26 -3.62
C PRO A 58 -6.45 9.86 -2.15
N ARG A 59 -7.46 9.27 -1.51
CA ARG A 59 -7.42 8.86 -0.09
C ARG A 59 -7.54 7.35 0.07
N LEU A 60 -6.80 6.78 1.01
CA LEU A 60 -6.91 5.35 1.31
C LEU A 60 -8.18 5.10 2.11
N TYR A 61 -8.99 4.14 1.70
CA TYR A 61 -10.23 3.76 2.38
C TYR A 61 -10.49 2.25 2.30
N LYS A 62 -9.44 1.47 2.51
CA LYS A 62 -9.51 0.00 2.49
C LYS A 62 -10.24 -0.57 3.69
N TRP A 63 -9.93 -0.02 4.86
CA TRP A 63 -10.56 -0.33 6.13
C TRP A 63 -11.49 0.84 6.40
N PRO A 64 -12.77 0.76 5.98
CA PRO A 64 -13.68 1.89 6.04
C PRO A 64 -13.95 2.27 7.50
N ALA A 65 -14.24 3.55 7.73
CA ALA A 65 -14.68 4.02 9.04
C ALA A 65 -15.98 3.31 9.42
N ASP A 66 -16.13 2.99 10.71
CA ASP A 66 -17.38 2.46 11.24
C ASP A 66 -18.35 3.62 11.48
N PRO A 67 -19.47 3.74 10.73
CA PRO A 67 -20.43 4.83 10.94
C PRO A 67 -21.12 4.76 12.31
N LYS A 68 -20.99 3.64 13.04
CA LYS A 68 -21.54 3.43 14.37
C LYS A 68 -20.48 3.49 15.47
N HIS A 69 -19.27 3.98 15.17
CA HIS A 69 -18.20 4.14 16.16
C HIS A 69 -18.68 4.98 17.35
N VAL A 70 -18.08 4.72 18.52
CA VAL A 70 -18.30 5.55 19.71
C VAL A 70 -16.97 6.18 20.09
N ALA A 71 -16.85 7.50 19.88
CA ALA A 71 -15.60 8.23 20.03
C ALA A 71 -14.45 7.60 19.20
N GLN A 72 -13.43 7.02 19.83
CA GLN A 72 -12.30 6.39 19.15
C GLN A 72 -12.51 4.89 18.90
N ASP A 73 -13.59 4.32 19.44
CA ASP A 73 -13.87 2.88 19.38
C ASP A 73 -14.63 2.56 18.09
N ASN A 74 -13.95 1.89 17.17
CA ASN A 74 -14.50 1.44 15.90
C ASN A 74 -14.71 -0.08 15.94
N GLY A 75 -15.83 -0.57 15.38
CA GLY A 75 -16.13 -2.00 15.31
C GLY A 75 -15.53 -2.73 14.09
N ASN A 76 -14.67 -2.09 13.31
CA ASN A 76 -14.06 -2.67 12.12
C ASN A 76 -12.74 -3.40 12.45
N ASP A 77 -12.52 -4.53 11.78
CA ASP A 77 -11.28 -5.29 11.94
C ASP A 77 -10.17 -4.82 11.00
N PHE A 78 -8.92 -4.86 11.47
CA PHE A 78 -7.72 -4.71 10.65
C PHE A 78 -7.02 -6.06 10.48
N ALA A 79 -6.94 -6.56 9.25
CA ALA A 79 -6.26 -7.83 8.99
C ALA A 79 -4.74 -7.68 9.09
N TRP A 80 -4.14 -8.20 10.15
CA TRP A 80 -2.67 -8.22 10.29
C TRP A 80 -2.01 -9.33 9.46
N PHE A 81 -2.67 -10.49 9.39
CA PHE A 81 -2.33 -11.62 8.52
C PHE A 81 -3.59 -12.12 7.84
N ARG A 82 -3.49 -12.47 6.56
CA ARG A 82 -4.61 -13.02 5.80
C ARG A 82 -4.15 -13.88 4.64
N LEU A 83 -5.05 -14.71 4.12
CA LEU A 83 -4.75 -15.68 3.08
C LEU A 83 -4.09 -15.06 1.82
N GLY A 84 -4.52 -13.86 1.40
CA GLY A 84 -3.92 -13.19 0.24
C GLY A 84 -2.42 -12.90 0.42
N GLU A 85 -1.98 -12.54 1.62
CA GLU A 85 -0.56 -12.35 1.93
C GLU A 85 0.20 -13.69 1.87
N ILE A 86 -0.38 -14.77 2.42
CA ILE A 86 0.25 -16.10 2.42
C ILE A 86 0.42 -16.64 0.99
N ILE A 87 -0.57 -16.45 0.13
CA ILE A 87 -0.49 -16.81 -1.29
C ILE A 87 0.67 -16.06 -1.97
N LEU A 88 0.79 -14.76 -1.71
CA LEU A 88 1.88 -13.93 -2.27
C LEU A 88 3.25 -14.33 -1.74
N ILE A 89 3.38 -14.64 -0.44
CA ILE A 89 4.63 -15.14 0.15
C ILE A 89 5.04 -16.46 -0.52
N LYS A 90 4.10 -17.38 -0.75
CA LYS A 90 4.38 -18.66 -1.43
C LYS A 90 4.79 -18.44 -2.89
N ALA A 91 4.10 -17.55 -3.62
CA ALA A 91 4.46 -17.22 -5.01
C ALA A 91 5.86 -16.60 -5.10
N GLU A 92 6.21 -15.70 -4.17
CA GLU A 92 7.54 -15.12 -4.03
C GLU A 92 8.59 -16.21 -3.80
N ALA A 93 8.40 -17.06 -2.79
CA ALA A 93 9.34 -18.14 -2.48
C ALA A 93 9.57 -19.12 -3.65
N LEU A 94 8.51 -19.50 -4.38
CA LEU A 94 8.63 -20.36 -5.55
C LEU A 94 9.46 -19.70 -6.66
N ASN A 95 9.23 -18.41 -6.91
CA ASN A 95 9.98 -17.67 -7.91
C ASN A 95 11.45 -17.43 -7.52
N GLU A 96 11.76 -17.32 -6.22
CA GLU A 96 13.16 -17.26 -5.74
C GLU A 96 13.86 -18.61 -5.88
N LEU A 97 13.14 -19.72 -5.63
CA LEU A 97 13.69 -21.07 -5.76
C LEU A 97 13.94 -21.44 -7.21
N THR A 98 12.94 -21.22 -8.06
CA THR A 98 12.96 -21.50 -9.50
C THR A 98 12.37 -20.29 -10.22
N PRO A 99 13.22 -19.40 -10.77
CA PRO A 99 12.74 -18.25 -11.52
C PRO A 99 11.78 -18.66 -12.65
N GLY A 100 10.59 -18.08 -12.66
CA GLY A 100 9.54 -18.42 -13.63
C GLY A 100 8.74 -19.69 -13.34
N ASP A 101 8.76 -20.22 -12.11
CA ASP A 101 7.95 -21.39 -11.72
C ASP A 101 6.46 -21.20 -12.09
N PRO A 102 5.87 -22.13 -12.88
CA PRO A 102 4.46 -22.01 -13.29
C PRO A 102 3.48 -22.03 -12.11
N ASN A 103 3.85 -22.61 -10.97
CA ASN A 103 3.04 -22.59 -9.75
C ASN A 103 2.98 -21.19 -9.12
N ALA A 104 4.04 -20.38 -9.27
CA ALA A 104 4.01 -18.99 -8.83
C ALA A 104 2.96 -18.21 -9.64
N LEU A 105 2.94 -18.39 -10.97
CA LEU A 105 1.93 -17.76 -11.83
C LEU A 105 0.52 -18.22 -11.48
N ALA A 106 0.34 -19.52 -11.23
CA ALA A 106 -0.95 -20.08 -10.83
C ALA A 106 -1.47 -19.46 -9.52
N LEU A 107 -0.60 -19.23 -8.53
CA LEU A 107 -0.97 -18.58 -7.27
C LEU A 107 -1.35 -17.11 -7.45
N LEU A 108 -0.62 -16.35 -8.27
CA LEU A 108 -0.99 -14.96 -8.60
C LEU A 108 -2.35 -14.92 -9.31
N ASN A 109 -2.59 -15.83 -10.26
CA ASN A 109 -3.85 -15.93 -10.96
C ASN A 109 -5.00 -16.41 -10.06
N GLN A 110 -4.74 -17.28 -9.08
CA GLN A 110 -5.71 -17.63 -8.04
C GLN A 110 -6.12 -16.41 -7.21
N LEU A 111 -5.17 -15.54 -6.84
CA LEU A 111 -5.45 -14.31 -6.11
C LEU A 111 -6.28 -13.31 -6.95
N ARG A 112 -5.99 -13.22 -8.24
CA ARG A 112 -6.72 -12.38 -9.19
C ARG A 112 -8.13 -12.92 -9.49
N ALA A 113 -8.30 -14.24 -9.55
CA ALA A 113 -9.56 -14.94 -9.83
C ALA A 113 -10.32 -15.38 -8.57
N ARG A 114 -10.23 -14.63 -7.47
CA ARG A 114 -10.85 -14.98 -6.18
C ARG A 114 -12.32 -15.39 -6.35
N PRO A 115 -12.80 -16.49 -5.72
CA PRO A 115 -14.14 -17.02 -5.95
C PRO A 115 -15.27 -16.03 -5.65
N SER A 116 -15.10 -15.21 -4.63
CA SER A 116 -16.09 -14.18 -4.25
C SER A 116 -16.21 -13.08 -5.30
N GLN A 117 -15.12 -12.79 -6.01
CA GLN A 117 -15.06 -11.81 -7.09
C GLN A 117 -13.70 -11.87 -7.78
N THR A 118 -13.69 -12.03 -9.11
CA THR A 118 -12.48 -11.79 -9.92
C THR A 118 -12.06 -10.32 -9.76
N VAL A 119 -10.86 -10.07 -9.22
CA VAL A 119 -10.39 -8.70 -8.94
C VAL A 119 -9.64 -8.08 -10.11
N ALA A 120 -8.98 -8.88 -10.95
CA ALA A 120 -8.21 -8.41 -12.10
C ALA A 120 -8.13 -9.49 -13.21
N PRO A 121 -7.83 -9.14 -14.46
CA PRO A 121 -7.57 -10.12 -15.53
C PRO A 121 -6.40 -11.05 -15.19
N ALA A 122 -6.39 -12.27 -15.72
CA ALA A 122 -5.28 -13.20 -15.50
C ALA A 122 -3.95 -12.63 -16.06
N LEU A 123 -2.87 -12.87 -15.34
CA LEU A 123 -1.50 -12.61 -15.77
C LEU A 123 -1.04 -13.70 -16.75
N ALA A 124 -0.19 -13.29 -17.67
CA ALA A 124 0.50 -14.14 -18.63
C ALA A 124 1.98 -13.79 -18.66
N GLY A 125 2.80 -14.74 -19.11
CA GLY A 125 4.25 -14.56 -19.22
C GLY A 125 5.02 -14.95 -17.94
N PRO A 126 6.34 -14.71 -17.94
CA PRO A 126 7.21 -15.14 -16.84
C PRO A 126 6.93 -14.32 -15.58
N VAL A 127 6.93 -15.01 -14.43
CA VAL A 127 6.90 -14.35 -13.14
C VAL A 127 8.28 -13.76 -12.85
N THR A 128 8.31 -12.51 -12.44
CA THR A 128 9.53 -11.79 -12.05
C THR A 128 9.39 -11.24 -10.63
N ARG A 129 10.50 -10.90 -9.98
CA ARG A 129 10.47 -10.26 -8.65
C ARG A 129 9.68 -8.95 -8.68
N ASP A 130 9.81 -8.17 -9.75
CA ASP A 130 9.09 -6.91 -9.93
C ASP A 130 7.58 -7.13 -10.08
N LEU A 131 7.16 -8.14 -10.86
CA LEU A 131 5.75 -8.50 -10.98
C LEU A 131 5.16 -8.91 -9.62
N ILE A 132 5.88 -9.71 -8.85
CA ILE A 132 5.44 -10.11 -7.51
C ILE A 132 5.36 -8.89 -6.58
N LEU A 133 6.37 -8.02 -6.58
CA LEU A 133 6.37 -6.81 -5.76
C LEU A 133 5.22 -5.86 -6.14
N GLN A 134 4.84 -5.83 -7.42
CA GLN A 134 3.69 -5.08 -7.93
C GLN A 134 2.37 -5.70 -7.46
N GLU A 135 2.19 -7.01 -7.60
CA GLU A 135 1.00 -7.70 -7.09
C GLU A 135 0.84 -7.58 -5.56
N ARG A 136 1.97 -7.61 -4.82
CA ARG A 136 1.98 -7.31 -3.38
C ARG A 136 1.52 -5.88 -3.08
N MET A 137 1.95 -4.90 -3.88
CA MET A 137 1.46 -3.53 -3.74
C MET A 137 -0.05 -3.46 -3.93
N PHE A 138 -0.57 -4.02 -5.01
CA PHE A 138 -1.99 -4.00 -5.33
C PHE A 138 -2.83 -4.69 -4.27
N GLU A 139 -2.41 -5.87 -3.85
CA GLU A 139 -3.14 -6.68 -2.90
C GLU A 139 -3.12 -6.10 -1.48
N LEU A 140 -1.95 -5.63 -1.03
CA LEU A 140 -1.67 -5.27 0.37
C LEU A 140 -1.58 -3.76 0.57
N THR A 141 -2.08 -2.96 -0.39
CA THR A 141 -2.20 -1.50 -0.24
C THR A 141 -2.94 -1.21 1.07
N GLY A 142 -2.35 -0.37 1.93
CA GLY A 142 -2.96 0.01 3.22
C GLY A 142 -2.80 -0.98 4.36
N GLU A 143 -2.02 -2.06 4.20
CA GLU A 143 -1.90 -3.13 5.21
C GLU A 143 -0.53 -3.17 5.91
N ALA A 144 0.18 -2.04 5.97
CA ALA A 144 1.47 -1.91 6.64
C ALA A 144 2.60 -2.87 6.17
N LYS A 145 2.51 -3.44 4.96
CA LYS A 145 3.53 -4.36 4.40
C LYS A 145 4.57 -3.68 3.51
N ARG A 146 4.20 -2.56 2.87
CA ARG A 146 4.97 -1.98 1.75
C ARG A 146 6.40 -1.59 2.13
N ARG A 147 6.64 -1.09 3.36
CA ARG A 147 7.99 -0.70 3.80
C ARG A 147 8.94 -1.89 3.78
N GLN A 148 8.55 -2.99 4.41
CA GLN A 148 9.36 -4.20 4.52
C GLN A 148 9.56 -4.83 3.14
N ASP A 149 8.53 -4.86 2.31
CA ASP A 149 8.62 -5.35 0.93
C ASP A 149 9.66 -4.56 0.12
N LEU A 150 9.59 -3.23 0.17
CA LEU A 150 10.54 -2.36 -0.53
C LEU A 150 11.98 -2.52 0.00
N ILE A 151 12.18 -2.76 1.30
CA ILE A 151 13.53 -3.02 1.85
C ILE A 151 14.06 -4.34 1.29
N ARG A 152 13.30 -5.43 1.40
CA ARG A 152 13.73 -6.77 0.97
C ARG A 152 14.02 -6.84 -0.53
N HIS A 153 13.30 -6.04 -1.32
CA HIS A 153 13.48 -5.93 -2.77
C HIS A 153 14.51 -4.87 -3.20
N GLY A 154 15.19 -4.20 -2.26
CA GLY A 154 16.19 -3.17 -2.58
C GLY A 154 15.61 -1.92 -3.25
N GLN A 155 14.33 -1.64 -3.04
CA GLN A 155 13.60 -0.52 -3.65
C GLN A 155 13.34 0.64 -2.68
N TYR A 156 13.49 0.44 -1.37
CA TYR A 156 13.06 1.41 -0.35
C TYR A 156 13.74 2.78 -0.47
N THR A 157 15.02 2.79 -0.82
CA THR A 157 15.77 4.04 -0.94
C THR A 157 15.48 4.79 -2.23
N LYS A 158 14.90 4.16 -3.26
CA LYS A 158 14.66 4.79 -4.56
C LYS A 158 13.75 6.02 -4.46
N GLN A 159 13.90 6.89 -5.45
CA GLN A 159 13.02 8.05 -5.65
C GLN A 159 11.61 7.61 -6.03
N TRP A 160 10.62 8.41 -5.65
CA TRP A 160 9.23 8.31 -6.09
C TRP A 160 8.58 9.69 -5.96
N GLN A 161 7.29 9.79 -6.27
CA GLN A 161 6.57 11.06 -6.27
C GLN A 161 6.78 11.82 -4.95
N PHE A 162 7.28 13.06 -5.05
CA PHE A 162 7.62 13.95 -3.93
C PHE A 162 8.72 13.46 -2.96
N LYS A 163 9.39 12.35 -3.26
CA LYS A 163 10.62 11.94 -2.58
C LYS A 163 11.80 12.15 -3.54
N PRO A 164 12.56 13.25 -3.41
CA PRO A 164 13.69 13.52 -4.29
C PRO A 164 14.81 12.51 -4.07
N GLY A 165 15.36 12.00 -5.17
CA GLY A 165 16.57 11.18 -5.19
C GLY A 165 16.51 9.85 -4.42
N PRO A 166 17.57 9.03 -4.51
CA PRO A 166 17.75 7.94 -3.58
C PRO A 166 18.00 8.52 -2.18
N THR A 167 17.23 8.09 -1.18
CA THR A 167 17.51 8.46 0.21
C THR A 167 18.70 7.71 0.75
N ASP A 168 19.35 8.33 1.74
CA ASP A 168 20.39 7.74 2.57
C ASP A 168 20.04 6.30 3.01
N ALA A 169 21.03 5.41 2.88
CA ALA A 169 20.92 3.99 3.25
C ALA A 169 20.61 3.79 4.74
N ARG A 170 20.99 4.74 5.61
CA ARG A 170 20.67 4.66 7.04
C ARG A 170 19.18 4.55 7.31
N ASN A 171 18.33 5.14 6.46
CA ASN A 171 16.86 5.10 6.59
C ASN A 171 16.25 3.69 6.43
N ILE A 172 17.04 2.68 6.05
CA ILE A 172 16.62 1.28 6.04
C ILE A 172 16.34 0.80 7.47
N LEU A 173 17.18 1.20 8.45
CA LEU A 173 17.05 0.85 9.85
C LEU A 173 16.65 2.08 10.67
N MET A 174 15.85 1.90 11.71
CA MET A 174 15.56 3.00 12.65
C MET A 174 16.75 3.19 13.60
N PRO A 175 17.01 4.41 14.11
CA PRO A 175 18.02 4.60 15.14
C PRO A 175 17.66 3.82 16.40
N VAL A 176 18.68 3.25 17.05
CA VAL A 176 18.56 2.76 18.41
C VAL A 176 18.33 3.98 19.32
N PRO A 177 17.29 3.98 20.19
CA PRO A 177 17.04 5.13 21.06
C PRO A 177 18.22 5.44 21.98
N GLN A 178 18.58 6.72 22.11
CA GLN A 178 19.76 7.15 22.88
C GLN A 178 19.71 6.71 24.34
N THR A 179 18.53 6.64 24.94
CA THR A 179 18.35 6.16 26.32
C THR A 179 18.77 4.70 26.48
N GLN A 180 18.61 3.86 25.44
CA GLN A 180 19.05 2.47 25.46
C GLN A 180 20.57 2.35 25.32
N LEU A 181 21.20 3.19 24.48
CA LEU A 181 22.65 3.25 24.35
C LEU A 181 23.33 3.71 25.65
N ASN A 182 22.76 4.73 26.30
CA ASN A 182 23.28 5.23 27.58
C ASN A 182 23.16 4.19 28.70
N ALA A 183 22.10 3.37 28.67
CA ALA A 183 21.86 2.35 29.69
C ALA A 183 22.70 1.09 29.50
N ASN A 184 23.12 0.76 28.28
CA ASN A 184 23.89 -0.45 27.97
C ASN A 184 25.14 -0.13 27.15
N PRO A 185 26.34 -0.11 27.77
CA PRO A 185 27.59 0.22 27.09
C PRO A 185 28.03 -0.83 26.04
N LEU A 186 27.42 -2.02 26.02
CA LEU A 186 27.67 -3.04 24.99
C LEU A 186 26.81 -2.85 23.73
N MET A 187 25.82 -1.95 23.78
CA MET A 187 24.94 -1.68 22.65
C MET A 187 25.58 -0.68 21.69
N THR A 188 25.56 -1.00 20.40
CA THR A 188 26.06 -0.12 19.35
C THR A 188 24.90 0.45 18.53
N GLN A 189 25.13 1.61 17.92
CA GLN A 189 24.16 2.27 17.06
C GLN A 189 24.12 1.60 15.67
N ASN A 190 22.97 1.70 15.00
CA ASN A 190 22.83 1.32 13.60
C ASN A 190 23.70 2.22 12.70
N PRO A 191 24.30 1.70 11.62
CA PRO A 191 25.19 2.48 10.77
C PRO A 191 24.55 3.81 10.27
N GLY A 192 25.28 4.92 10.44
CA GLY A 192 24.88 6.24 9.95
C GLY A 192 24.04 7.10 10.90
N TYR A 193 23.80 6.63 12.14
CA TYR A 193 23.14 7.39 13.21
C TYR A 193 24.10 7.74 14.35
#